data_AF-A0A937QQ41-F1
#
_entry.id   AF-A0A937QQ41-F1
#
_cell.length_a   1.000
_cell.length_b   1.000
_cell.length_c   1.000
_cell.angle_alpha   90.00
_cell.angle_beta   90.00
_cell.angle_gamma   90.00
#
_symmetry.space_group_name_H-M   'P 1'
#
loop_
_entity.id
_entity.type
_entity.pdbx_description
1 polymer ?
#
loop_
_entity_poly.entity_id
_entity_poly.type
_entity_poly.pdbx_seq_one_letter_code
_entity_poly.pdbx_strand_id
1 'polypeptide(L)'
;MNYLAIGSVTRATAALLTKKLNRPPLISGTVRVTAVPPDDSRVDGAPGVNLYLYRVTKCPFSGNNNWRGDWANITPGGRPPLAVTLHYLLTAYATSSDATAQDDITAHQILGNAMAILHEYPILNDVHDSEFDADVDAQFPPDLRNSFEKIKITSAPISMEEFSKIWTGLAKAYRLSVAYNVSLVQIAPIVPARMPAPPIQQTQLQVATVAPPVITDISPNTGTVGQQVTLTGRGLNARGFSTSIVVGDEPLATTDLVMLTDQEIVLKIPTEPRQGPRLRIAVRIGAQESQPVFYEVQPWIARIEPLRGIAGIPITIPFDKPTSANARVDMDGQAAATTTDTARREVHAIVPGGLVSNGRKKVVLYPSGGMLQRSNEQYYELLPAIHSLTVTHAAGGLADTTITVTGERLNGNNLHIKYGQLLVRVGANANVGQVQTTVVGRLLPLDERVSVIVDGLESHPFPPHLERIEPSRVQVGDSITLIGTGLSGQDVLVRLDATDVPVGRHAYASQLTVEKVPTTLAPGQIQVSVSINGAAGPFSNNKPFELAAG
;
A
#
# COMPACT_ATOMS: atom_id res chain seq x y z
N MET A 1 -39.50 30.99 25.45
CA MET A 1 -40.58 30.82 26.44
C MET A 1 -40.03 30.20 27.74
N ASN A 2 -40.29 30.86 28.87
CA ASN A 2 -39.89 30.45 30.21
C ASN A 2 -40.88 29.43 30.83
N TYR A 3 -40.62 28.90 32.04
CA TYR A 3 -41.50 27.98 32.78
C TYR A 3 -42.93 28.54 33.02
N LEU A 4 -43.12 29.86 32.88
CA LEU A 4 -44.40 30.54 33.00
C LEU A 4 -45.34 30.32 31.79
N ALA A 5 -44.86 29.70 30.70
CA ALA A 5 -45.60 29.59 29.45
C ALA A 5 -47.02 29.02 29.59
N ILE A 6 -47.22 27.98 30.41
CA ILE A 6 -48.53 27.35 30.60
C ILE A 6 -49.53 28.34 31.20
N GLY A 7 -49.16 29.01 32.31
CA GLY A 7 -50.03 29.98 32.97
C GLY A 7 -50.26 31.23 32.12
N SER A 8 -49.25 31.66 31.36
CA SER A 8 -49.38 32.76 30.40
C SER A 8 -50.40 32.45 29.30
N VAL A 9 -50.42 31.22 28.78
CA VAL A 9 -51.41 30.78 27.78
C VAL A 9 -52.82 30.78 28.38
N THR A 10 -52.99 30.23 29.59
CA THR A 10 -54.28 30.24 30.28
C THR A 10 -54.79 31.67 30.49
N ARG A 11 -53.90 32.58 30.94
CA ARG A 11 -54.22 33.99 31.14
C ARG A 11 -54.62 34.68 29.84
N ALA A 12 -53.87 34.46 28.75
CA ALA A 12 -54.14 35.05 27.45
C ALA A 12 -55.49 34.57 26.89
N THR A 13 -55.77 33.26 26.93
CA THR A 13 -57.06 32.71 26.48
C THR A 13 -58.22 33.22 27.33
N ALA A 14 -58.06 33.28 28.65
CA ALA A 14 -59.08 33.83 29.54
C ALA A 14 -59.31 35.33 29.31
N ALA A 15 -58.25 36.11 29.04
CA ALA A 15 -58.34 37.53 28.71
C ALA A 15 -59.07 37.75 27.38
N LEU A 16 -58.75 36.96 26.35
CA LEU A 16 -59.46 36.99 25.06
C LEU A 16 -60.96 36.76 25.25
N LEU A 17 -61.34 35.70 25.98
CA LEU A 17 -62.74 35.43 26.28
C LEU A 17 -63.38 36.55 27.12
N THR A 18 -62.69 37.06 28.14
CA THR A 18 -63.22 38.14 29.00
C THR A 18 -63.51 39.41 28.21
N LYS A 19 -62.65 39.72 27.22
CA LYS A 19 -62.81 40.90 26.38
C LYS A 19 -63.90 40.69 25.34
N LYS A 20 -64.00 39.52 24.70
CA LYS A 20 -64.87 39.29 23.54
C LYS A 20 -66.25 38.72 23.86
N LEU A 21 -66.43 38.08 25.02
CA LEU A 21 -67.73 37.55 25.43
C LEU A 21 -68.78 38.66 25.58
N ASN A 22 -70.04 38.31 25.29
CA ASN A 22 -71.20 39.21 25.40
C ASN A 22 -71.20 40.37 24.38
N ARG A 23 -70.62 40.16 23.18
CA ARG A 23 -70.64 41.11 22.06
C ARG A 23 -71.20 40.43 20.78
N PRO A 24 -72.41 40.79 20.32
CA PRO A 24 -73.41 41.68 20.95
C PRO A 24 -73.94 41.14 22.30
N PRO A 25 -74.48 42.00 23.18
CA PRO A 25 -74.92 41.60 24.52
C PRO A 25 -76.06 40.58 24.47
N LEU A 26 -75.79 39.37 24.93
CA LEU A 26 -76.72 38.26 25.08
C LEU A 26 -77.46 38.32 26.43
N ILE A 27 -76.80 38.86 27.47
CA ILE A 27 -77.36 39.03 28.82
C ILE A 27 -77.09 40.43 29.37
N SER A 28 -78.00 40.92 30.22
CA SER A 28 -77.80 42.14 31.01
C SER A 28 -76.84 41.86 32.18
N GLY A 29 -75.55 42.09 31.98
CA GLY A 29 -74.53 41.92 33.01
C GLY A 29 -73.14 41.64 32.46
N THR A 30 -72.14 41.61 33.34
CA THR A 30 -70.77 41.21 33.00
C THR A 30 -70.64 39.69 33.05
N VAL A 31 -70.31 39.09 31.90
CA VAL A 31 -69.97 37.67 31.83
C VAL A 31 -68.60 37.46 32.45
N ARG A 32 -68.50 36.55 33.42
CA ARG A 32 -67.24 36.29 34.12
C ARG A 32 -66.49 35.10 33.53
N VAL A 33 -65.21 35.27 33.25
CA VAL A 33 -64.33 34.17 32.86
C VAL A 33 -63.47 33.74 34.04
N THR A 34 -63.45 32.45 34.31
CA THR A 34 -62.63 31.85 35.36
C THR A 34 -61.70 30.78 34.78
N ALA A 35 -60.61 30.48 35.48
CA ALA A 35 -59.67 29.42 35.11
C ALA A 35 -59.27 28.63 36.37
N VAL A 36 -60.29 28.12 37.07
CA VAL A 36 -60.15 27.38 38.34
C VAL A 36 -60.76 25.99 38.19
N PRO A 37 -60.48 25.03 39.07
CA PRO A 37 -61.19 23.75 39.07
C PRO A 37 -62.71 23.96 39.14
N PRO A 38 -63.53 23.19 38.40
CA PRO A 38 -64.99 23.34 38.42
C PRO A 38 -65.65 23.11 39.80
N ASP A 39 -64.95 22.51 40.75
CA ASP A 39 -65.40 22.32 42.14
C ASP A 39 -65.14 23.56 43.04
N ASP A 40 -64.41 24.55 42.53
CA ASP A 40 -64.06 25.74 43.29
C ASP A 40 -65.26 26.68 43.45
N SER A 41 -65.53 27.12 44.68
CA SER A 41 -66.61 28.07 44.99
C SER A 41 -66.46 29.42 44.28
N ARG A 42 -65.26 29.74 43.77
CA ARG A 42 -65.04 30.92 42.92
C ARG A 42 -65.69 30.80 41.55
N VAL A 43 -66.16 29.62 41.11
CA VAL A 43 -66.93 29.48 39.86
C VAL A 43 -68.38 29.90 40.07
N ASP A 44 -68.89 29.68 41.28
CA ASP A 44 -70.29 29.94 41.63
C ASP A 44 -70.54 31.45 41.85
N GLY A 45 -71.73 31.93 41.45
CA GLY A 45 -72.21 33.28 41.78
C GLY A 45 -72.21 34.34 40.67
N ALA A 46 -71.85 34.02 39.42
CA ALA A 46 -72.05 34.90 38.26
C ALA A 46 -72.19 34.12 36.94
N PRO A 47 -72.99 34.57 35.96
CA PRO A 47 -73.06 33.93 34.65
C PRO A 47 -71.73 34.11 33.91
N GLY A 48 -71.22 33.04 33.30
CA GLY A 48 -69.82 32.96 32.96
C GLY A 48 -69.38 31.70 32.26
N VAL A 49 -68.08 31.66 31.96
CA VAL A 49 -67.40 30.49 31.42
C VAL A 49 -66.18 30.18 32.29
N ASN A 50 -65.99 28.91 32.64
CA ASN A 50 -64.77 28.42 33.28
C ASN A 50 -63.92 27.65 32.29
N LEU A 51 -62.65 28.01 32.20
CA LEU A 51 -61.63 27.41 31.36
C LEU A 51 -60.70 26.57 32.24
N TYR A 52 -61.01 25.28 32.39
CA TYR A 52 -60.28 24.39 33.28
C TYR A 52 -59.21 23.58 32.55
N LEU A 53 -57.94 23.73 32.91
CA LEU A 53 -56.84 22.90 32.39
C LEU A 53 -56.86 21.52 33.08
N TYR A 54 -57.41 20.50 32.42
CA TYR A 54 -57.57 19.17 33.02
C TYR A 54 -56.46 18.18 32.64
N ARG A 55 -55.73 18.44 31.55
CA ARG A 55 -54.66 17.54 31.08
C ARG A 55 -53.57 18.31 30.34
N VAL A 56 -52.33 17.89 30.53
CA VAL A 56 -51.15 18.35 29.78
C VAL A 56 -50.47 17.13 29.16
N THR A 57 -50.23 17.15 27.85
CA THR A 57 -49.55 16.05 27.14
C THR A 57 -48.35 16.57 26.37
N LYS A 58 -47.29 15.77 26.25
CA LYS A 58 -46.18 16.09 25.34
C LYS A 58 -46.69 16.06 23.89
N CYS A 59 -46.34 17.07 23.10
CA CYS A 59 -46.67 17.08 21.68
C CYS A 59 -45.76 16.07 20.94
N PRO A 60 -46.34 15.05 20.26
CA PRO A 60 -45.55 14.00 19.62
C PRO A 60 -44.75 14.49 18.41
N PHE A 61 -45.23 15.52 17.71
CA PHE A 61 -44.64 16.01 16.45
C PHE A 61 -43.43 16.92 16.66
N SER A 62 -43.45 17.78 17.69
CA SER A 62 -42.44 18.82 17.88
C SER A 62 -41.48 18.54 19.05
N GLY A 63 -41.64 17.41 19.75
CA GLY A 63 -40.92 17.10 20.98
C GLY A 63 -39.43 16.74 20.83
N ASN A 64 -38.94 16.50 19.61
CA ASN A 64 -37.55 16.17 19.29
C ASN A 64 -36.90 17.14 18.29
N ASN A 65 -37.62 18.16 17.83
CA ASN A 65 -37.06 19.16 16.94
C ASN A 65 -36.20 20.13 17.73
N ASN A 66 -35.02 20.49 17.20
CA ASN A 66 -34.16 21.48 17.83
C ASN A 66 -34.93 22.79 18.05
N TRP A 67 -34.77 23.37 19.23
CA TRP A 67 -35.33 24.67 19.56
C TRP A 67 -34.84 25.70 18.53
N ARG A 68 -35.75 26.27 17.74
CA ARG A 68 -35.41 27.20 16.63
C ARG A 68 -35.09 28.62 17.10
N GLY A 69 -35.27 28.91 18.38
CA GLY A 69 -35.00 30.22 18.96
C GLY A 69 -36.28 31.00 19.22
N ASP A 70 -36.08 32.12 19.90
CA ASP A 70 -36.99 33.26 19.85
C ASP A 70 -36.64 34.06 18.59
N TRP A 71 -37.60 34.71 17.93
CA TRP A 71 -37.35 35.52 16.72
C TRP A 71 -36.26 36.57 16.92
N ALA A 72 -36.07 37.04 18.17
CA ALA A 72 -35.06 38.03 18.53
C ALA A 72 -33.67 37.43 18.83
N ASN A 73 -33.57 36.12 19.10
CA ASN A 73 -32.32 35.46 19.50
C ASN A 73 -32.30 34.02 18.95
N ILE A 74 -31.79 33.86 17.73
CA ILE A 74 -31.50 32.55 17.13
C ILE A 74 -30.27 31.99 17.86
N THR A 75 -30.47 31.40 19.03
CA THR A 75 -29.39 30.68 19.73
C THR A 75 -29.28 29.30 19.09
N PRO A 76 -28.15 28.93 18.46
CA PRO A 76 -27.94 27.58 17.94
C PRO A 76 -27.61 26.64 19.11
N GLY A 77 -28.63 26.31 19.90
CA GLY A 77 -28.54 25.41 21.05
C GLY A 77 -29.39 24.17 20.79
N GLY A 78 -28.78 23.14 20.20
CA GLY A 78 -29.42 21.91 19.71
C GLY A 78 -29.99 20.97 20.76
N ARG A 79 -30.79 21.48 21.72
CA ARG A 79 -31.65 20.65 22.58
C ARG A 79 -33.11 20.93 22.24
N PRO A 80 -33.95 19.89 22.11
CA PRO A 80 -35.36 20.08 21.82
C PRO A 80 -36.10 20.77 22.97
N PRO A 81 -37.08 21.67 22.68
CA PRO A 81 -37.99 22.20 23.68
C PRO A 81 -38.76 21.08 24.39
N LEU A 82 -39.22 21.35 25.61
CA LEU A 82 -40.39 20.63 26.11
C LEU A 82 -41.64 21.21 25.44
N ALA A 83 -42.05 20.60 24.33
CA ALA A 83 -43.26 20.95 23.61
C ALA A 83 -44.48 20.23 24.22
N VAL A 84 -45.47 20.98 24.66
CA VAL A 84 -46.69 20.46 25.29
C VAL A 84 -47.95 20.96 24.57
N THR A 85 -48.99 20.13 24.63
CA THR A 85 -50.36 20.45 24.26
C THR A 85 -51.17 20.53 25.55
N LEU A 86 -51.88 21.65 25.72
CA LEU A 86 -52.72 21.92 26.87
C LEU A 86 -54.17 21.58 26.54
N HIS A 87 -54.83 20.78 27.36
CA HIS A 87 -56.21 20.36 27.14
C HIS A 87 -57.11 21.08 28.14
N TYR A 88 -57.97 21.96 27.62
CA TYR A 88 -58.90 22.76 28.41
C TYR A 88 -60.32 22.24 28.28
N LEU A 89 -61.04 22.27 29.40
CA LEU A 89 -62.46 22.01 29.49
C LEU A 89 -63.17 23.35 29.66
N LEU A 90 -63.92 23.75 28.64
CA LEU A 90 -64.74 24.95 28.63
C LEU A 90 -66.13 24.60 29.16
N THR A 91 -66.53 25.22 30.27
CA THR A 91 -67.79 24.93 30.96
C THR A 91 -68.55 26.22 31.19
N ALA A 92 -69.82 26.28 30.77
CA ALA A 92 -70.63 27.48 30.93
C ALA A 92 -71.47 27.40 32.22
N TYR A 93 -71.66 28.54 32.86
CA TYR A 93 -72.42 28.72 34.08
C TYR A 93 -73.43 29.83 33.86
N ALA A 94 -74.67 29.59 34.28
CA ALA A 94 -75.68 30.62 34.44
C ALA A 94 -76.02 30.71 35.93
N THR A 95 -76.33 31.92 36.41
CA THR A 95 -76.90 32.11 37.74
C THR A 95 -78.38 31.76 37.70
N SER A 96 -78.82 30.90 38.61
CA SER A 96 -80.24 30.60 38.76
C SER A 96 -80.96 31.76 39.43
N SER A 97 -81.57 32.64 38.65
CA SER A 97 -82.57 33.59 39.14
C SER A 97 -83.95 33.06 38.74
N ASP A 98 -84.54 32.27 39.64
CA ASP A 98 -85.87 31.64 39.57
C ASP A 98 -85.99 30.35 38.73
N ALA A 99 -86.61 29.33 39.34
CA ALA A 99 -86.75 27.93 38.91
C ALA A 99 -87.52 27.72 37.59
N THR A 100 -87.05 28.29 36.50
CA THR A 100 -87.53 28.08 35.13
C THR A 100 -86.38 27.56 34.27
N ALA A 101 -86.67 26.67 33.31
CA ALA A 101 -85.69 26.00 32.43
C ALA A 101 -84.90 26.94 31.48
N GLN A 102 -84.93 28.25 31.72
CA GLN A 102 -84.31 29.30 30.91
C GLN A 102 -82.81 29.46 31.21
N ASP A 103 -82.35 29.07 32.40
CA ASP A 103 -80.95 29.18 32.83
C ASP A 103 -80.01 28.30 31.99
N ASP A 104 -80.45 27.08 31.67
CA ASP A 104 -79.69 26.15 30.82
C ASP A 104 -79.59 26.67 29.38
N ILE A 105 -80.64 27.31 28.84
CA ILE A 105 -80.62 27.94 27.52
C ILE A 105 -79.59 29.08 27.49
N THR A 106 -79.55 29.88 28.55
CA THR A 106 -78.59 30.99 28.67
C THR A 106 -77.16 30.46 28.77
N ALA A 107 -76.92 29.40 29.56
CA ALA A 107 -75.62 28.74 29.62
C ALA A 107 -75.20 28.17 28.25
N HIS A 108 -76.14 27.58 27.48
CA HIS A 108 -75.88 27.08 26.13
C HIS A 108 -75.56 28.21 25.14
N GLN A 109 -76.23 29.36 25.24
CA GLN A 109 -75.94 30.53 24.40
C GLN A 109 -74.57 31.14 24.71
N ILE A 110 -74.22 31.26 26.00
CA ILE A 110 -72.89 31.71 26.43
C ILE A 110 -71.81 30.73 25.94
N LEU A 111 -72.06 29.42 26.05
CA LEU A 111 -71.16 28.40 25.52
C LEU A 111 -70.99 28.54 24.00
N GLY A 112 -72.08 28.69 23.25
CA GLY A 112 -72.05 28.88 21.81
C GLY A 112 -71.27 30.14 21.38
N ASN A 113 -71.45 31.26 22.11
CA ASN A 113 -70.69 32.49 21.86
C ASN A 113 -69.19 32.31 22.16
N ALA A 114 -68.85 31.65 23.27
CA ALA A 114 -67.47 31.33 23.60
C ALA A 114 -66.82 30.43 22.53
N MET A 115 -67.56 29.44 22.02
CA MET A 115 -67.10 28.57 20.95
C MET A 115 -66.87 29.33 19.65
N ALA A 116 -67.74 30.27 19.31
CA ALA A 116 -67.61 31.13 18.13
C ALA A 116 -66.33 31.99 18.21
N ILE A 117 -66.07 32.61 19.37
CA ILE A 117 -64.85 33.41 19.60
C ILE A 117 -63.59 32.57 19.42
N LEU A 118 -63.54 31.37 20.02
CA LEU A 118 -62.37 30.48 19.92
C LEU A 118 -62.16 29.93 18.51
N HIS A 119 -63.23 29.85 17.70
CA HIS A 119 -63.16 29.44 16.31
C HIS A 119 -62.77 30.59 15.37
N GLU A 120 -63.20 31.82 15.67
CA GLU A 120 -62.86 33.02 14.92
C GLU A 120 -61.41 33.45 15.15
N TYR A 121 -60.89 33.26 16.37
CA TYR A 121 -59.50 33.57 16.73
C TYR A 121 -58.72 32.30 17.10
N PRO A 122 -58.47 31.39 16.14
CA PRO A 122 -57.81 30.12 16.41
C PRO A 122 -56.30 30.26 16.66
N ILE A 123 -55.68 31.41 16.34
CA ILE A 123 -54.26 31.68 16.56
C ILE A 123 -54.12 32.94 17.42
N LEU A 124 -53.73 32.81 18.70
CA LEU A 124 -53.71 33.96 19.62
C LEU A 124 -52.69 35.04 19.21
N ASN A 125 -51.55 34.62 18.66
CA ASN A 125 -50.47 35.53 18.27
C ASN A 125 -50.88 36.51 17.16
N ASP A 126 -51.94 36.20 16.40
CA ASP A 126 -52.36 37.00 15.24
C ASP A 126 -53.54 37.93 15.55
N VAL A 127 -54.02 37.95 16.80
CA VAL A 127 -55.17 38.76 17.21
C VAL A 127 -54.73 40.20 17.47
N HIS A 128 -55.10 41.11 16.57
CA HIS A 128 -54.85 42.55 16.68
C HIS A 128 -56.18 43.29 16.53
N ASP A 129 -56.91 43.39 17.63
CA ASP A 129 -58.23 44.02 17.69
C ASP A 129 -58.21 45.14 18.75
N SER A 130 -59.11 46.11 18.63
CA SER A 130 -59.22 47.22 19.58
C SER A 130 -59.51 46.76 21.02
N GLU A 131 -60.05 45.54 21.18
CA GLU A 131 -60.46 45.00 22.48
C GLU A 131 -59.47 43.99 23.07
N PHE A 132 -58.76 43.25 22.22
CA PHE A 132 -57.68 42.33 22.59
C PHE A 132 -56.57 42.42 21.55
N ASP A 133 -55.34 42.68 22.01
CA ASP A 133 -54.19 42.86 21.14
C ASP A 133 -53.00 42.04 21.65
N ALA A 134 -52.48 41.17 20.77
CA ALA A 134 -51.33 40.33 21.02
C ALA A 134 -50.01 41.12 21.17
N ASP A 135 -49.98 42.39 20.77
CA ASP A 135 -48.82 43.27 20.95
C ASP A 135 -48.77 43.95 22.32
N VAL A 136 -49.83 43.88 23.10
CA VAL A 136 -49.91 44.47 24.44
C VAL A 136 -49.41 43.47 25.48
N ASP A 137 -48.23 43.74 26.06
CA ASP A 137 -47.56 42.86 27.04
C ASP A 137 -48.43 42.47 28.25
N ALA A 138 -49.39 43.33 28.64
CA ALA A 138 -50.33 43.06 29.74
C ALA A 138 -51.38 41.99 29.39
N GLN A 139 -51.71 41.83 28.10
CA GLN A 139 -52.72 40.89 27.60
C GLN A 139 -52.08 39.63 27.02
N PHE A 140 -50.94 39.78 26.34
CA PHE A 140 -50.18 38.70 25.74
C PHE A 140 -48.69 38.87 26.05
N PRO A 141 -48.11 38.02 26.93
CA PRO A 141 -46.72 38.19 27.34
C PRO A 141 -45.73 38.11 26.17
N PRO A 142 -44.63 38.89 26.20
CA PRO A 142 -43.65 38.93 25.11
C PRO A 142 -43.01 37.56 24.84
N ASP A 143 -42.86 36.73 25.87
CA ASP A 143 -42.40 35.35 25.77
C ASP A 143 -43.23 34.49 24.80
N LEU A 144 -44.54 34.74 24.74
CA LEU A 144 -45.47 34.04 23.87
C LEU A 144 -45.51 34.66 22.47
N ARG A 145 -45.41 36.00 22.39
CA ARG A 145 -45.35 36.77 21.13
C ARG A 145 -44.14 36.42 20.28
N ASN A 146 -42.97 36.43 20.89
CA ASN A 146 -41.71 36.28 20.16
C ASN A 146 -41.32 34.81 19.92
N SER A 147 -42.17 33.87 20.35
CA SER A 147 -41.96 32.46 20.06
C SER A 147 -42.09 32.18 18.57
N PHE A 148 -41.18 31.36 18.05
CA PHE A 148 -41.19 30.94 16.64
C PHE A 148 -42.50 30.22 16.24
N GLU A 149 -43.07 29.43 17.17
CA GLU A 149 -44.30 28.69 16.93
C GLU A 149 -45.49 29.45 17.54
N LYS A 150 -46.50 29.74 16.71
CA LYS A 150 -47.71 30.42 17.16
C LYS A 150 -48.61 29.49 17.97
N ILE A 151 -49.30 30.05 18.96
CA ILE A 151 -50.24 29.32 19.81
C ILE A 151 -51.58 29.18 19.08
N LYS A 152 -52.00 27.93 18.86
CA LYS A 152 -53.22 27.56 18.15
C LYS A 152 -54.21 26.91 19.11
N ILE A 153 -55.47 27.31 19.03
CA ILE A 153 -56.60 26.72 19.73
C ILE A 153 -57.41 25.90 18.73
N THR A 154 -57.68 24.64 19.06
CA THR A 154 -58.53 23.77 18.25
C THR A 154 -59.55 23.06 19.13
N SER A 155 -60.75 22.80 18.60
CA SER A 155 -61.73 21.98 19.30
C SER A 155 -61.24 20.53 19.38
N ALA A 156 -61.48 19.88 20.52
CA ALA A 156 -61.09 18.51 20.76
C ALA A 156 -62.34 17.63 20.87
N PRO A 157 -62.56 16.68 19.93
CA PRO A 157 -63.65 15.72 20.06
C PRO A 157 -63.30 14.74 21.20
N ILE A 158 -64.11 14.76 22.26
CA ILE A 158 -63.96 13.90 23.45
C ILE A 158 -65.20 13.03 23.57
N SER A 159 -65.03 11.78 23.99
CA SER A 159 -66.16 10.86 24.17
C SER A 159 -66.96 11.21 25.42
N MET A 160 -68.25 10.86 25.44
CA MET A 160 -69.09 11.05 26.62
C MET A 160 -68.54 10.33 27.86
N GLU A 161 -67.84 9.21 27.66
CA GLU A 161 -67.18 8.46 28.74
C GLU A 161 -66.05 9.26 29.39
N GLU A 162 -65.20 9.93 28.60
CA GLU A 162 -64.12 10.77 29.11
C GLU A 162 -64.64 12.00 29.84
N PHE A 163 -65.69 12.64 29.30
CA PHE A 163 -66.39 13.72 30.01
C PHE A 163 -66.95 13.25 31.36
N SER A 164 -67.63 12.09 31.39
CA SER A 164 -68.17 11.51 32.62
C SER A 164 -67.07 11.19 33.64
N LYS A 165 -65.91 10.68 33.20
CA LYS A 165 -64.74 10.42 34.05
C LYS A 165 -64.18 11.70 34.67
N ILE A 166 -64.03 12.78 33.89
CA ILE A 166 -63.53 14.07 34.40
C ILE A 166 -64.46 14.60 35.48
N TRP A 167 -65.77 14.64 35.23
CA TRP A 167 -66.75 15.16 36.17
C TRP A 167 -66.91 14.28 37.43
N THR A 168 -66.83 12.95 37.26
CA THR A 168 -66.83 12.01 38.40
C THR A 168 -65.62 12.21 39.30
N GLY A 169 -64.43 12.44 38.71
CA GLY A 169 -63.21 12.74 39.46
C GLY A 169 -63.27 14.06 40.24
N LEU A 170 -64.11 15.00 39.80
CA LEU A 170 -64.35 16.29 40.48
C LEU A 170 -65.48 16.23 41.52
N ALA A 171 -66.10 15.05 41.74
CA ALA A 171 -67.22 14.86 42.67
C ALA A 171 -68.41 15.83 42.46
N LYS A 172 -68.61 16.33 41.23
CA LYS A 172 -69.70 17.24 40.84
C LYS A 172 -70.61 16.59 39.80
N ALA A 173 -71.86 17.03 39.75
CA ALA A 173 -72.78 16.62 38.70
C ALA A 173 -72.23 17.03 37.33
N TYR A 174 -72.39 16.14 36.34
CA TYR A 174 -72.01 16.41 34.97
C TYR A 174 -72.68 17.69 34.46
N ARG A 175 -71.88 18.62 33.90
CA ARG A 175 -72.38 19.79 33.18
C ARG A 175 -71.91 19.76 31.74
N LEU A 176 -72.68 20.40 30.87
CA LEU A 176 -72.34 20.50 29.45
C LEU A 176 -71.02 21.26 29.29
N SER A 177 -70.08 20.61 28.61
CA SER A 177 -68.72 21.10 28.45
C SER A 177 -68.21 20.84 27.04
N VAL A 178 -67.31 21.69 26.57
CA VAL A 178 -66.59 21.49 25.31
C VAL A 178 -65.10 21.49 25.59
N ALA A 179 -64.38 20.57 24.97
CA ALA A 179 -62.94 20.46 25.14
C ALA A 179 -62.17 21.16 24.01
N TYR A 180 -61.05 21.76 24.38
CA TYR A 180 -60.15 22.47 23.48
C TYR A 180 -58.71 22.04 23.71
N ASN A 181 -57.98 21.87 22.61
CA ASN A 181 -56.55 21.62 22.62
C ASN A 181 -55.82 22.91 22.23
N VAL A 182 -54.82 23.28 23.02
CA VAL A 182 -53.97 24.43 22.75
C VAL A 182 -52.55 23.95 22.47
N SER A 183 -52.09 24.15 21.23
CA SER A 183 -50.76 23.73 20.72
C SER A 183 -50.18 24.84 19.83
N LEU A 184 -48.89 25.14 19.82
CA LEU A 184 -47.78 24.48 20.47
C LEU A 184 -47.23 25.37 21.60
N VAL A 185 -47.21 24.85 22.84
CA VAL A 185 -46.59 25.57 23.97
C VAL A 185 -45.21 24.95 24.20
N GLN A 186 -44.15 25.73 23.99
CA GLN A 186 -42.77 25.25 24.13
C GLN A 186 -42.14 25.82 25.41
N ILE A 187 -41.54 24.99 26.26
CA ILE A 187 -40.77 25.45 27.43
C ILE A 187 -39.28 25.28 27.12
N ALA A 188 -38.53 26.39 27.14
CA ALA A 188 -37.12 26.39 26.76
C ALA A 188 -36.26 25.78 27.87
N PRO A 189 -35.24 24.97 27.52
CA PRO A 189 -34.24 24.56 28.49
C PRO A 189 -33.40 25.76 28.92
N ILE A 190 -33.23 25.96 30.23
CA ILE A 190 -32.31 26.96 30.78
C ILE A 190 -30.89 26.45 30.52
N VAL A 191 -30.23 26.92 29.46
CA VAL A 191 -28.83 26.61 29.16
C VAL A 191 -28.03 27.90 29.30
N PRO A 192 -26.97 27.96 30.15
CA PRO A 192 -26.10 29.12 30.18
C PRO A 192 -25.41 29.29 28.81
N ALA A 193 -25.42 30.50 28.27
CA ALA A 193 -24.83 30.82 26.98
C ALA A 193 -23.36 30.37 26.94
N ARG A 194 -23.01 29.45 26.03
CA ARG A 194 -21.60 29.17 25.74
C ARG A 194 -21.06 30.35 24.95
N MET A 195 -20.01 30.99 25.45
CA MET A 195 -19.28 32.00 24.67
C MET A 195 -18.81 31.37 23.35
N PRO A 196 -18.97 32.04 22.20
CA PRO A 196 -18.39 31.58 20.94
C PRO A 196 -16.88 31.47 21.10
N ALA A 197 -16.28 30.37 20.62
CA ALA A 197 -14.83 30.28 20.55
C ALA A 197 -14.29 31.38 19.62
N PRO A 198 -13.10 31.94 19.90
CA PRO A 198 -12.49 32.94 19.02
C PRO A 198 -12.25 32.35 17.61
N PRO A 199 -12.35 33.17 16.55
CA PRO A 199 -12.09 32.72 15.20
C PRO A 199 -10.64 32.25 15.06
N ILE A 200 -10.42 31.18 14.29
CA ILE A 200 -9.09 30.67 13.98
C ILE A 200 -8.35 31.75 13.17
N GLN A 201 -7.33 32.37 13.77
CA GLN A 201 -6.60 33.49 13.16
C GLN A 201 -5.52 33.03 12.17
N GLN A 202 -5.05 31.78 12.28
CA GLN A 202 -4.05 31.22 11.36
C GLN A 202 -4.35 29.75 11.06
N THR A 203 -4.48 29.45 9.77
CA THR A 203 -4.39 28.08 9.25
C THR A 203 -2.92 27.76 8.99
N GLN A 204 -2.36 26.71 9.60
CA GLN A 204 -1.00 26.22 9.32
C GLN A 204 -0.89 25.46 7.98
N LEU A 205 -1.70 25.81 6.98
CA LEU A 205 -1.61 25.24 5.64
C LEU A 205 -0.59 26.04 4.82
N GLN A 206 0.65 25.59 4.79
CA GLN A 206 1.66 26.11 3.87
C GLN A 206 1.53 25.39 2.52
N VAL A 207 0.98 26.07 1.51
CA VAL A 207 1.07 25.64 0.11
C VAL A 207 2.36 26.22 -0.45
N ALA A 208 3.44 25.44 -0.42
CA ALA A 208 4.68 25.79 -1.09
C ALA A 208 4.68 25.15 -2.49
N THR A 209 4.75 25.96 -3.54
CA THR A 209 5.03 25.48 -4.89
C THR A 209 6.51 25.11 -4.98
N VAL A 210 6.82 23.82 -5.06
CA VAL A 210 8.19 23.34 -5.28
C VAL A 210 8.53 23.51 -6.74
N ALA A 211 9.50 24.38 -7.05
CA ALA A 211 10.09 24.43 -8.38
C ALA A 211 10.90 23.16 -8.65
N PRO A 212 11.01 22.68 -9.90
CA PRO A 212 11.85 21.54 -10.21
C PRO A 212 13.31 21.80 -9.79
N PRO A 213 13.98 20.82 -9.17
CA PRO A 213 15.41 20.91 -8.91
C PRO A 213 16.17 21.10 -10.23
N VAL A 214 17.23 21.91 -10.22
CA VAL A 214 18.07 22.15 -11.41
C VAL A 214 19.49 21.70 -11.10
N ILE A 215 19.97 20.70 -11.86
CA ILE A 215 21.39 20.33 -11.85
C ILE A 215 22.08 21.15 -12.94
N THR A 216 23.10 21.90 -12.55
CA THR A 216 23.90 22.73 -13.47
C THR A 216 25.12 21.97 -13.98
N ASP A 217 25.78 21.20 -13.12
CA ASP A 217 26.99 20.47 -13.48
C ASP A 217 27.19 19.22 -12.61
N ILE A 218 28.00 18.29 -13.12
CA ILE A 218 28.45 17.08 -12.44
C ILE A 218 29.97 16.98 -12.56
N SER A 219 30.66 16.90 -11.42
CA SER A 219 32.12 16.83 -11.40
C SER A 219 32.61 15.75 -10.43
N PRO A 220 33.44 14.80 -10.91
CA PRO A 220 33.73 14.54 -12.32
C PRO A 220 32.52 13.91 -13.04
N ASN A 221 32.45 14.08 -14.37
CA ASN A 221 31.40 13.49 -15.22
C ASN A 221 31.77 12.11 -15.79
N THR A 222 32.98 11.62 -15.52
CA THR A 222 33.47 10.29 -15.89
C THR A 222 34.35 9.72 -14.78
N GLY A 223 34.44 8.40 -14.66
CA GLY A 223 35.31 7.74 -13.68
C GLY A 223 34.79 6.37 -13.22
N THR A 224 35.17 5.92 -12.03
CA THR A 224 34.98 4.54 -11.60
C THR A 224 33.71 4.33 -10.78
N VAL A 225 33.28 3.07 -10.64
CA VAL A 225 32.24 2.76 -9.65
C VAL A 225 32.76 2.94 -8.23
N GLY A 226 31.89 3.36 -7.31
CA GLY A 226 32.24 3.72 -5.94
C GLY A 226 32.88 5.10 -5.79
N GLN A 227 33.20 5.78 -6.90
CA GLN A 227 33.80 7.11 -6.87
C GLN A 227 32.80 8.14 -6.34
N GLN A 228 33.31 9.08 -5.54
CA GLN A 228 32.53 10.22 -5.09
C GLN A 228 32.43 11.27 -6.20
N VAL A 229 31.22 11.74 -6.44
CA VAL A 229 30.87 12.73 -7.46
C VAL A 229 30.04 13.83 -6.85
N THR A 230 30.30 15.06 -7.27
CA THR A 230 29.59 16.25 -6.84
C THR A 230 28.64 16.73 -7.94
N LEU A 231 27.36 16.83 -7.61
CA LEU A 231 26.35 17.54 -8.40
C LEU A 231 26.23 18.96 -7.86
N THR A 232 26.33 19.96 -8.74
CA THR A 232 26.06 21.36 -8.38
C THR A 232 24.79 21.85 -9.06
N GLY A 233 24.03 22.71 -8.38
CA GLY A 233 22.68 23.04 -8.83
C GLY A 233 21.99 24.09 -7.99
N ARG A 234 20.67 24.14 -8.13
CA ARG A 234 19.77 25.00 -7.35
C ARG A 234 18.50 24.23 -7.03
N GLY A 235 17.94 24.44 -5.85
CA GLY A 235 16.72 23.75 -5.45
C GLY A 235 16.96 22.26 -5.27
N LEU A 236 18.19 21.81 -5.00
CA LEU A 236 18.53 20.38 -4.87
C LEU A 236 18.04 19.77 -3.55
N ASN A 237 17.62 20.61 -2.60
CA ASN A 237 17.01 20.16 -1.36
C ASN A 237 15.97 21.18 -0.88
N ALA A 238 14.71 20.77 -0.74
CA ALA A 238 13.62 21.65 -0.32
C ALA A 238 13.09 21.24 1.06
N ARG A 239 12.98 22.20 1.98
CA ARG A 239 12.42 21.95 3.33
C ARG A 239 10.98 21.47 3.23
N GLY A 240 10.66 20.41 3.98
CA GLY A 240 9.32 19.81 4.00
C GLY A 240 9.06 18.79 2.87
N PHE A 241 10.02 18.57 1.97
CA PHE A 241 9.94 17.56 0.91
C PHE A 241 11.08 16.56 1.03
N SER A 242 10.80 15.29 0.67
CA SER A 242 11.84 14.28 0.56
C SER A 242 12.59 14.44 -0.77
N THR A 243 13.91 14.60 -0.68
CA THR A 243 14.80 14.56 -1.84
C THR A 243 15.27 13.12 -2.06
N SER A 244 15.09 12.59 -3.27
CA SER A 244 15.65 11.30 -3.68
C SER A 244 16.49 11.49 -4.95
N ILE A 245 17.70 10.95 -4.96
CA ILE A 245 18.56 10.92 -6.14
C ILE A 245 18.31 9.61 -6.87
N VAL A 246 18.16 9.66 -8.19
CA VAL A 246 18.04 8.47 -9.06
C VAL A 246 19.33 8.33 -9.85
N VAL A 247 19.91 7.14 -9.84
CA VAL A 247 21.11 6.79 -10.63
C VAL A 247 20.76 5.59 -11.52
N GLY A 248 20.77 5.79 -12.84
CA GLY A 248 20.11 4.90 -13.79
C GLY A 248 18.59 4.99 -13.61
N ASP A 249 17.98 3.86 -13.25
CA ASP A 249 16.54 3.74 -12.95
C ASP A 249 16.24 3.53 -11.45
N GLU A 250 17.27 3.38 -10.62
CA GLU A 250 17.12 3.02 -9.21
C GLU A 250 17.38 4.23 -8.32
N PRO A 251 16.66 4.35 -7.18
CA PRO A 251 16.99 5.34 -6.18
C PRO A 251 18.37 5.04 -5.57
N LEU A 252 19.18 6.07 -5.39
CA LEU A 252 20.47 5.98 -4.71
C LEU A 252 20.26 5.50 -3.27
N ALA A 253 21.05 4.51 -2.85
CA ALA A 253 21.05 4.06 -1.46
C ALA A 253 21.49 5.19 -0.51
N THR A 254 20.87 5.28 0.66
CA THR A 254 21.21 6.31 1.66
C THR A 254 22.66 6.25 2.12
N THR A 255 23.30 5.08 2.04
CA THR A 255 24.71 4.87 2.36
C THR A 255 25.68 5.48 1.34
N ASP A 256 25.21 5.69 0.11
CA ASP A 256 26.00 6.28 -0.98
C ASP A 256 25.80 7.80 -1.06
N LEU A 257 24.84 8.36 -0.32
CA LEU A 257 24.68 9.81 -0.19
C LEU A 257 25.65 10.33 0.89
N VAL A 258 26.62 11.14 0.47
CA VAL A 258 27.65 11.71 1.35
C VAL A 258 27.23 13.07 1.88
N MET A 259 26.65 13.91 1.01
CA MET A 259 26.22 15.26 1.37
C MET A 259 24.99 15.64 0.55
N LEU A 260 24.06 16.35 1.19
CA LEU A 260 22.85 16.89 0.56
C LEU A 260 22.62 18.31 1.05
N THR A 261 22.77 19.29 0.16
CA THR A 261 22.44 20.70 0.38
C THR A 261 21.54 21.20 -0.75
N ASP A 262 21.10 22.45 -0.67
CA ASP A 262 20.27 23.07 -1.72
C ASP A 262 21.03 23.33 -3.04
N GLN A 263 22.37 23.45 -2.98
CA GLN A 263 23.20 23.81 -4.14
C GLN A 263 24.20 22.73 -4.53
N GLU A 264 24.42 21.75 -3.65
CA GLU A 264 25.45 20.72 -3.82
C GLU A 264 24.98 19.39 -3.24
N ILE A 265 25.11 18.33 -4.04
CA ILE A 265 24.93 16.94 -3.62
C ILE A 265 26.23 16.19 -3.88
N VAL A 266 26.72 15.49 -2.86
CA VAL A 266 27.87 14.60 -3.00
C VAL A 266 27.38 13.18 -2.82
N LEU A 267 27.62 12.34 -3.81
CA LEU A 267 27.19 10.94 -3.83
C LEU A 267 28.32 10.02 -4.26
N LYS A 268 28.23 8.74 -3.92
CA LYS A 268 29.07 7.68 -4.48
C LYS A 268 28.33 7.00 -5.61
N ILE A 269 29.04 6.72 -6.71
CA ILE A 269 28.49 5.96 -7.82
C ILE A 269 28.29 4.50 -7.37
N PRO A 270 27.11 3.88 -7.57
CA PRO A 270 26.89 2.49 -7.16
C PRO A 270 27.88 1.51 -7.81
N THR A 271 28.23 0.43 -7.10
CA THR A 271 29.16 -0.61 -7.59
C THR A 271 28.55 -1.54 -8.63
N GLU A 272 27.22 -1.69 -8.63
CA GLU A 272 26.45 -2.55 -9.54
C GLU A 272 25.46 -1.71 -10.39
N PRO A 273 25.95 -0.86 -11.29
CA PRO A 273 25.08 -0.11 -12.20
C PRO A 273 24.31 -1.02 -13.15
N ARG A 274 22.99 -0.81 -13.29
CA ARG A 274 22.11 -1.63 -14.14
C ARG A 274 21.99 -1.17 -15.60
N GLN A 275 22.37 0.07 -15.92
CA GLN A 275 22.10 0.71 -17.23
C GLN A 275 23.34 0.90 -18.13
N GLY A 276 24.27 -0.04 -18.12
CA GLY A 276 25.48 0.08 -18.93
C GLY A 276 26.42 1.20 -18.43
N PRO A 277 27.42 1.59 -19.24
CA PRO A 277 28.47 2.51 -18.81
C PRO A 277 28.02 3.96 -18.63
N ARG A 278 26.94 4.40 -19.29
CA ARG A 278 26.48 5.80 -19.22
C ARG A 278 25.28 5.94 -18.30
N LEU A 279 25.53 6.36 -17.06
CA LEU A 279 24.51 6.47 -16.02
C LEU A 279 23.79 7.81 -16.08
N ARG A 280 22.47 7.75 -16.15
CA ARG A 280 21.58 8.89 -15.95
C ARG A 280 21.54 9.25 -14.45
N ILE A 281 21.76 10.50 -14.08
CA ILE A 281 21.63 10.97 -12.70
C ILE A 281 20.63 12.12 -12.65
N ALA A 282 19.60 11.97 -11.82
CA ALA A 282 18.56 12.98 -11.64
C ALA A 282 18.19 13.15 -10.17
N VAL A 283 17.71 14.34 -9.80
CA VAL A 283 17.25 14.65 -8.45
C VAL A 283 15.73 14.80 -8.49
N ARG A 284 15.04 14.11 -7.58
CA ARG A 284 13.58 14.19 -7.41
C ARG A 284 13.24 14.83 -6.07
N ILE A 285 12.29 15.77 -6.09
CA ILE A 285 11.76 16.42 -4.90
C ILE A 285 10.23 16.44 -5.01
N GLY A 286 9.56 15.66 -4.15
CA GLY A 286 8.13 15.43 -4.27
C GLY A 286 7.78 14.81 -5.64
N ALA A 287 6.96 15.51 -6.43
CA ALA A 287 6.57 15.09 -7.78
C ALA A 287 7.44 15.66 -8.91
N GLN A 288 8.42 16.52 -8.58
CA GLN A 288 9.28 17.18 -9.57
C GLN A 288 10.59 16.43 -9.73
N GLU A 289 11.13 16.42 -10.95
CA GLU A 289 12.42 15.82 -11.29
C GLU A 289 13.26 16.81 -12.09
N SER A 290 14.58 16.81 -11.83
CA SER A 290 15.52 17.65 -12.58
C SER A 290 15.70 17.15 -14.01
N GLN A 291 16.21 18.01 -14.88
CA GLN A 291 16.89 17.51 -16.09
C GLN A 291 18.05 16.59 -15.67
N PRO A 292 18.23 15.43 -16.30
CA PRO A 292 19.28 14.51 -15.92
C PRO A 292 20.64 14.99 -16.42
N VAL A 293 21.67 14.73 -15.62
CA VAL A 293 23.06 14.75 -16.06
C VAL A 293 23.55 13.33 -16.26
N PHE A 294 24.71 13.16 -16.89
CA PHE A 294 25.26 11.84 -17.19
C PHE A 294 26.63 11.66 -16.56
N TYR A 295 26.85 10.49 -16.01
CA TYR A 295 28.15 10.02 -15.54
C TYR A 295 28.59 8.81 -16.36
N GLU A 296 29.79 8.86 -16.92
CA GLU A 296 30.34 7.72 -17.67
C GLU A 296 31.27 6.87 -16.80
N VAL A 297 30.87 5.63 -16.54
CA VAL A 297 31.64 4.64 -15.81
C VAL A 297 32.74 4.08 -16.71
N GLN A 298 33.99 4.32 -16.34
CA GLN A 298 35.19 3.77 -16.95
C GLN A 298 36.17 3.32 -15.85
N PRO A 299 36.72 2.09 -15.93
CA PRO A 299 36.53 1.08 -16.97
C PRO A 299 35.19 0.34 -16.86
N TRP A 300 34.72 -0.24 -17.97
CA TRP A 300 33.48 -1.03 -18.03
C TRP A 300 33.74 -2.44 -18.60
N ILE A 301 33.29 -3.46 -17.88
CA ILE A 301 33.23 -4.84 -18.35
C ILE A 301 31.89 -5.03 -19.05
N ALA A 302 31.90 -5.05 -20.38
CA ALA A 302 30.70 -5.29 -21.18
C ALA A 302 30.24 -6.75 -21.14
N ARG A 303 31.20 -7.69 -21.13
CA ARG A 303 30.96 -9.14 -21.13
C ARG A 303 32.17 -9.92 -20.64
N ILE A 304 31.95 -11.18 -20.30
CA ILE A 304 32.97 -12.17 -19.97
C ILE A 304 32.72 -13.40 -20.82
N GLU A 305 33.76 -13.95 -21.43
CA GLU A 305 33.65 -15.12 -22.30
C GLU A 305 34.65 -16.21 -21.90
N PRO A 306 34.20 -17.43 -21.54
CA PRO A 306 32.80 -17.84 -21.33
C PRO A 306 32.20 -17.25 -20.04
N LEU A 307 30.86 -17.20 -19.97
CA LEU A 307 30.12 -16.72 -18.78
C LEU A 307 30.10 -17.73 -17.61
N ARG A 308 30.49 -18.98 -17.87
CA ARG A 308 30.46 -20.07 -16.90
C ARG A 308 31.56 -21.09 -17.16
N GLY A 309 31.85 -21.93 -16.17
CA GLY A 309 32.81 -23.02 -16.29
C GLY A 309 33.47 -23.39 -14.96
N ILE A 310 34.61 -24.06 -15.01
CA ILE A 310 35.31 -24.59 -13.82
C ILE A 310 36.49 -23.69 -13.41
N ALA A 311 37.12 -23.99 -12.28
CA ALA A 311 38.33 -23.28 -11.87
C ALA A 311 39.54 -23.62 -12.76
N GLY A 312 40.44 -22.64 -12.92
CA GLY A 312 41.71 -22.76 -13.63
C GLY A 312 41.64 -22.72 -15.16
N ILE A 313 40.47 -22.50 -15.75
CA ILE A 313 40.37 -22.25 -17.19
C ILE A 313 40.48 -20.74 -17.48
N PRO A 314 40.88 -20.35 -18.71
CA PRO A 314 40.91 -18.95 -19.10
C PRO A 314 39.50 -18.39 -19.36
N ILE A 315 39.32 -17.11 -19.02
CA ILE A 315 38.23 -16.26 -19.46
C ILE A 315 38.80 -15.04 -20.18
N THR A 316 38.07 -14.51 -21.15
CA THR A 316 38.39 -13.30 -21.90
C THR A 316 37.45 -12.18 -21.48
N ILE A 317 38.03 -11.01 -21.20
CA ILE A 317 37.32 -9.79 -20.81
C ILE A 317 37.67 -8.70 -21.82
N PRO A 318 36.81 -8.44 -22.82
CA PRO A 318 36.96 -7.31 -23.72
C PRO A 318 36.83 -6.00 -22.95
N PHE A 319 37.69 -5.03 -23.24
CA PHE A 319 37.68 -3.75 -22.52
C PHE A 319 38.18 -2.59 -23.37
N ASP A 320 37.44 -1.48 -23.38
CA ASP A 320 37.62 -0.43 -24.39
C ASP A 320 38.92 0.40 -24.27
N LYS A 321 39.64 0.42 -23.14
CA LYS A 321 40.87 1.23 -23.04
C LYS A 321 41.95 0.52 -22.21
N PRO A 322 42.84 -0.28 -22.82
CA PRO A 322 44.07 -0.72 -22.16
C PRO A 322 44.93 0.48 -21.80
N THR A 323 44.85 0.92 -20.55
CA THR A 323 45.71 2.00 -20.02
C THR A 323 47.05 1.49 -19.50
N SER A 324 47.21 0.18 -19.31
CA SER A 324 48.50 -0.43 -18.99
C SER A 324 48.56 -1.92 -19.41
N ALA A 325 49.77 -2.46 -19.55
CA ALA A 325 49.99 -3.90 -19.70
C ALA A 325 49.65 -4.72 -18.43
N ASN A 326 49.42 -4.04 -17.29
CA ASN A 326 49.33 -4.64 -15.96
C ASN A 326 47.90 -4.65 -15.42
N ALA A 327 46.92 -5.00 -16.26
CA ALA A 327 45.55 -5.14 -15.79
C ALA A 327 45.44 -6.28 -14.76
N ARG A 328 44.76 -6.04 -13.64
CA ARG A 328 44.47 -7.03 -12.61
C ARG A 328 42.99 -7.39 -12.64
N VAL A 329 42.69 -8.66 -12.53
CA VAL A 329 41.33 -9.17 -12.37
C VAL A 329 41.20 -9.78 -10.98
N ASP A 330 40.12 -9.45 -10.29
CA ASP A 330 39.74 -10.07 -9.04
C ASP A 330 38.44 -10.83 -9.25
N MET A 331 38.39 -12.07 -8.78
CA MET A 331 37.21 -12.92 -8.79
C MET A 331 36.84 -13.29 -7.37
N ASP A 332 35.71 -12.78 -6.88
CA ASP A 332 35.18 -13.05 -5.53
C ASP A 332 36.20 -12.77 -4.40
N GLY A 333 37.02 -11.73 -4.55
CA GLY A 333 38.07 -11.36 -3.59
C GLY A 333 39.40 -12.11 -3.77
N GLN A 334 39.51 -12.98 -4.78
CA GLN A 334 40.74 -13.68 -5.14
C GLN A 334 41.37 -13.08 -6.39
N ALA A 335 42.67 -12.81 -6.34
CA ALA A 335 43.41 -12.33 -7.51
C ALA A 335 43.53 -13.43 -8.57
N ALA A 336 43.13 -13.13 -9.81
CA ALA A 336 43.35 -13.99 -10.95
C ALA A 336 44.71 -13.72 -11.60
N ALA A 337 45.33 -14.76 -12.17
CA ALA A 337 46.47 -14.58 -13.07
C ALA A 337 45.97 -13.96 -14.38
N THR A 338 46.61 -12.89 -14.85
CA THR A 338 46.15 -12.13 -16.01
C THR A 338 47.23 -11.99 -17.08
N THR A 339 46.78 -11.85 -18.33
CA THR A 339 47.60 -11.42 -19.46
C THR A 339 46.79 -10.43 -20.28
N THR A 340 47.40 -9.32 -20.66
CA THR A 340 46.73 -8.24 -21.39
C THR A 340 47.11 -8.30 -22.87
N ASP A 341 46.13 -8.46 -23.76
CA ASP A 341 46.29 -8.26 -25.21
C ASP A 341 45.84 -6.84 -25.56
N THR A 342 46.79 -5.93 -25.66
CA THR A 342 46.52 -4.52 -25.96
C THR A 342 46.10 -4.30 -27.42
N ALA A 343 46.48 -5.20 -28.34
CA ALA A 343 46.13 -5.10 -29.75
C ALA A 343 44.66 -5.49 -29.98
N ARG A 344 44.19 -6.54 -29.29
CA ARG A 344 42.79 -6.98 -29.32
C ARG A 344 41.88 -6.26 -28.32
N ARG A 345 42.45 -5.47 -27.40
CA ARG A 345 41.73 -4.79 -26.31
C ARG A 345 41.03 -5.81 -25.39
N GLU A 346 41.78 -6.83 -24.99
CA GLU A 346 41.29 -7.96 -24.18
C GLU A 346 42.19 -8.22 -22.97
N VAL A 347 41.59 -8.58 -21.83
CA VAL A 347 42.30 -9.18 -20.70
C VAL A 347 41.91 -10.64 -20.60
N HIS A 348 42.90 -11.52 -20.68
CA HIS A 348 42.72 -12.93 -20.36
C HIS A 348 43.01 -13.14 -18.88
N ALA A 349 42.09 -13.78 -18.16
CA ALA A 349 42.25 -14.10 -16.75
C ALA A 349 42.04 -15.59 -16.51
N ILE A 350 42.80 -16.19 -15.62
CA ILE A 350 42.59 -17.57 -15.19
C ILE A 350 41.67 -17.58 -13.98
N VAL A 351 40.57 -18.34 -14.05
CA VAL A 351 39.65 -18.51 -12.93
C VAL A 351 40.41 -19.07 -11.72
N PRO A 352 40.45 -18.40 -10.55
CA PRO A 352 41.27 -18.84 -9.42
C PRO A 352 40.85 -20.21 -8.87
N GLY A 353 41.83 -21.08 -8.60
CA GLY A 353 41.61 -22.38 -7.95
C GLY A 353 41.15 -22.29 -6.48
N GLY A 354 41.40 -21.16 -5.83
CA GLY A 354 41.01 -20.91 -4.43
C GLY A 354 39.51 -20.62 -4.23
N LEU A 355 38.70 -20.62 -5.29
CA LEU A 355 37.25 -20.42 -5.18
C LEU A 355 36.58 -21.69 -4.63
N VAL A 356 36.06 -21.59 -3.41
CA VAL A 356 35.58 -22.75 -2.62
C VAL A 356 34.10 -23.10 -2.82
N SER A 357 33.31 -22.26 -3.47
CA SER A 357 31.85 -22.47 -3.63
C SER A 357 31.38 -22.30 -5.07
N ASN A 358 30.36 -23.06 -5.47
CA ASN A 358 29.72 -22.96 -6.78
C ASN A 358 28.86 -21.70 -6.91
N GLY A 359 28.47 -21.41 -8.15
CA GLY A 359 27.51 -20.36 -8.49
C GLY A 359 28.17 -19.05 -8.89
N ARG A 360 27.43 -17.94 -8.75
CA ARG A 360 27.85 -16.63 -9.23
C ARG A 360 29.07 -16.12 -8.46
N LYS A 361 30.14 -15.82 -9.22
CA LYS A 361 31.38 -15.21 -8.75
C LYS A 361 31.50 -13.84 -9.34
N LYS A 362 31.64 -12.84 -8.46
CA LYS A 362 31.90 -11.47 -8.86
C LYS A 362 33.23 -11.39 -9.58
N VAL A 363 33.29 -10.68 -10.68
CA VAL A 363 34.49 -10.38 -11.47
C VAL A 363 34.62 -8.88 -11.59
N VAL A 364 35.78 -8.35 -11.23
CA VAL A 364 36.12 -6.93 -11.35
C VAL A 364 37.50 -6.76 -11.96
N LEU A 365 37.67 -5.68 -12.73
CA LEU A 365 38.89 -5.35 -13.45
C LEU A 365 39.50 -4.04 -12.90
N TYR A 366 40.83 -4.04 -12.82
CA TYR A 366 41.66 -2.88 -12.48
C TYR A 366 42.70 -2.67 -13.61
N PRO A 367 42.55 -1.66 -14.48
CA PRO A 367 43.27 -1.55 -15.75
C PRO A 367 44.71 -1.03 -15.62
N SER A 368 45.07 -0.42 -14.49
CA SER A 368 46.41 0.13 -14.22
C SER A 368 47.17 -0.58 -13.09
N GLY A 369 46.74 -1.78 -12.69
CA GLY A 369 47.32 -2.56 -11.59
C GLY A 369 47.00 -2.02 -10.18
N GLY A 370 46.68 -0.73 -10.05
CA GLY A 370 46.20 -0.11 -8.81
C GLY A 370 44.70 -0.29 -8.57
N MET A 371 44.29 -0.36 -7.29
CA MET A 371 42.89 -0.59 -6.89
C MET A 371 41.95 0.60 -7.16
N LEU A 372 42.48 1.78 -7.54
CA LEU A 372 41.71 3.01 -7.67
C LEU A 372 40.84 3.07 -8.95
N GLN A 373 41.14 2.26 -9.96
CA GLN A 373 40.46 2.27 -11.25
C GLN A 373 39.55 1.05 -11.41
N ARG A 374 38.60 0.88 -10.49
CA ARG A 374 37.72 -0.30 -10.42
C ARG A 374 36.60 -0.26 -11.47
N SER A 375 36.40 -1.36 -12.20
CA SER A 375 35.25 -1.54 -13.10
C SER A 375 33.92 -1.77 -12.37
N ASN A 376 32.82 -1.81 -13.13
CA ASN A 376 31.58 -2.44 -12.67
C ASN A 376 31.81 -3.91 -12.26
N GLU A 377 30.90 -4.41 -11.44
CA GLU A 377 30.84 -5.83 -11.11
C GLU A 377 30.14 -6.59 -12.23
N GLN A 378 30.79 -7.65 -12.73
CA GLN A 378 30.19 -8.64 -13.63
C GLN A 378 30.27 -10.02 -12.98
N TYR A 379 29.55 -11.01 -13.51
CA TYR A 379 29.48 -12.33 -12.87
C TYR A 379 29.90 -13.45 -13.81
N TYR A 380 30.65 -14.39 -13.23
CA TYR A 380 31.01 -15.67 -13.82
C TYR A 380 30.34 -16.79 -13.01
N GLU A 381 29.67 -17.73 -13.66
CA GLU A 381 29.05 -18.88 -12.97
C GLU A 381 30.07 -20.03 -12.83
N LEU A 382 30.58 -20.23 -11.62
CA LEU A 382 31.51 -21.30 -11.30
C LEU A 382 30.75 -22.61 -11.08
N LEU A 383 31.12 -23.63 -11.85
CA LEU A 383 30.52 -24.96 -11.83
C LEU A 383 31.32 -25.93 -10.95
N PRO A 384 30.66 -27.00 -10.45
CA PRO A 384 31.37 -28.16 -9.91
C PRO A 384 32.27 -28.79 -10.97
N ALA A 385 33.41 -29.35 -10.56
CA ALA A 385 34.34 -30.03 -11.47
C ALA A 385 34.47 -31.51 -11.09
N ILE A 386 34.55 -32.38 -12.10
CA ILE A 386 34.83 -33.81 -11.94
C ILE A 386 36.24 -34.09 -12.45
N HIS A 387 37.03 -34.85 -11.69
CA HIS A 387 38.38 -35.27 -12.08
C HIS A 387 38.48 -36.77 -12.34
N SER A 388 37.71 -37.58 -11.60
CA SER A 388 37.65 -39.02 -11.83
C SER A 388 36.28 -39.60 -11.49
N LEU A 389 35.99 -40.74 -12.12
CA LEU A 389 34.82 -41.56 -11.91
C LEU A 389 35.27 -43.00 -11.68
N THR A 390 34.82 -43.59 -10.58
CA THR A 390 35.00 -45.01 -10.28
C THR A 390 33.64 -45.64 -10.08
N VAL A 391 33.33 -46.68 -10.85
CA VAL A 391 32.08 -47.45 -10.74
C VAL A 391 32.44 -48.88 -10.38
N THR A 392 31.86 -49.40 -9.30
CA THR A 392 32.08 -50.78 -8.86
C THR A 392 30.76 -51.50 -8.64
N HIS A 393 30.72 -52.79 -8.96
CA HIS A 393 29.58 -53.65 -8.70
C HIS A 393 29.83 -54.46 -7.43
N ALA A 394 28.80 -54.63 -6.59
CA ALA A 394 28.91 -55.46 -5.40
C ALA A 394 29.16 -56.93 -5.77
N ALA A 395 30.10 -57.57 -5.05
CA ALA A 395 30.35 -59.00 -5.22
C ALA A 395 29.30 -59.82 -4.44
N GLY A 396 28.47 -60.62 -5.13
CA GLY A 396 27.71 -61.70 -4.49
C GLY A 396 26.17 -61.64 -4.43
N GLY A 397 25.48 -60.85 -5.26
CA GLY A 397 24.02 -60.92 -5.43
C GLY A 397 23.25 -59.68 -4.95
N LEU A 398 22.13 -59.43 -5.64
CA LEU A 398 21.53 -58.12 -5.97
C LEU A 398 22.54 -57.15 -6.58
N ALA A 399 22.16 -56.63 -7.74
CA ALA A 399 22.98 -55.90 -8.70
C ALA A 399 23.39 -54.48 -8.23
N ASP A 400 23.94 -54.31 -7.03
CA ASP A 400 24.24 -52.98 -6.50
C ASP A 400 25.44 -52.36 -7.22
N THR A 401 25.29 -51.09 -7.63
CA THR A 401 26.36 -50.32 -8.25
C THR A 401 26.75 -49.15 -7.35
N THR A 402 28.01 -49.12 -6.93
CA THR A 402 28.60 -47.97 -6.23
C THR A 402 29.20 -47.01 -7.25
N ILE A 403 28.81 -45.74 -7.18
CA ILE A 403 29.34 -44.65 -7.99
C ILE A 403 30.14 -43.75 -7.06
N THR A 404 31.43 -43.59 -7.34
CA THR A 404 32.33 -42.66 -6.65
C THR A 404 32.85 -41.64 -7.64
N VAL A 405 32.60 -40.36 -7.38
CA VAL A 405 33.10 -39.24 -8.18
C VAL A 405 34.05 -38.43 -7.32
N THR A 406 35.24 -38.13 -7.84
CA THR A 406 36.17 -37.18 -7.20
C THR A 406 36.32 -35.93 -8.06
N GLY A 407 36.57 -34.79 -7.43
CA GLY A 407 36.56 -33.51 -8.12
C GLY A 407 36.73 -32.32 -7.20
N GLU A 408 36.10 -31.19 -7.56
CA GLU A 408 36.11 -29.96 -6.79
C GLU A 408 34.71 -29.39 -6.65
N ARG A 409 34.43 -28.76 -5.50
CA ARG A 409 33.16 -28.11 -5.17
C ARG A 409 31.97 -29.06 -5.30
N LEU A 410 32.15 -30.30 -4.85
CA LEU A 410 31.11 -31.33 -4.83
C LEU A 410 30.24 -31.29 -3.55
N ASN A 411 30.37 -30.23 -2.74
CA ASN A 411 29.59 -30.01 -1.53
C ASN A 411 28.35 -29.15 -1.79
N GLY A 412 27.22 -29.51 -1.18
CA GLY A 412 25.95 -28.79 -1.33
C GLY A 412 24.82 -29.48 -0.57
N ASN A 413 23.64 -28.83 -0.54
CA ASN A 413 22.49 -29.34 0.20
C ASN A 413 21.64 -30.32 -0.62
N ASN A 414 21.65 -30.18 -1.94
CA ASN A 414 20.87 -30.97 -2.87
C ASN A 414 21.73 -31.45 -4.05
N LEU A 415 22.35 -32.61 -3.89
CA LEU A 415 23.24 -33.20 -4.89
C LEU A 415 22.56 -34.36 -5.61
N HIS A 416 22.70 -34.36 -6.94
CA HIS A 416 22.33 -35.46 -7.83
C HIS A 416 23.51 -35.86 -8.72
N ILE A 417 23.64 -37.15 -8.99
CA ILE A 417 24.57 -37.68 -10.00
C ILE A 417 23.73 -38.08 -11.21
N LYS A 418 23.97 -37.44 -12.35
CA LYS A 418 23.35 -37.81 -13.62
C LYS A 418 24.27 -38.81 -14.33
N TYR A 419 23.87 -40.06 -14.37
CA TYR A 419 24.58 -41.19 -14.95
C TYR A 419 23.91 -41.58 -16.28
N GLY A 420 24.44 -41.07 -17.39
CA GLY A 420 23.75 -41.12 -18.68
C GLY A 420 22.40 -40.40 -18.64
N GLN A 421 21.31 -41.16 -18.76
CA GLN A 421 19.94 -40.66 -18.61
C GLN A 421 19.35 -40.85 -17.20
N LEU A 422 20.04 -41.59 -16.33
CA LEU A 422 19.59 -41.85 -14.97
C LEU A 422 20.00 -40.71 -14.03
N LEU A 423 19.02 -40.11 -13.35
CA LEU A 423 19.31 -39.15 -12.28
C LEU A 423 19.28 -39.86 -10.92
N VAL A 424 20.42 -39.94 -10.26
CA VAL A 424 20.59 -40.56 -8.94
C VAL A 424 20.63 -39.47 -7.88
N ARG A 425 19.71 -39.50 -6.92
CA ARG A 425 19.70 -38.56 -5.79
C ARG A 425 20.74 -38.99 -4.74
N VAL A 426 21.59 -38.06 -4.32
CA VAL A 426 22.54 -38.28 -3.21
C VAL A 426 22.08 -37.54 -1.95
N GLY A 427 21.51 -36.35 -2.08
CA GLY A 427 21.13 -35.51 -0.94
C GLY A 427 22.22 -34.51 -0.57
N ALA A 428 22.36 -34.19 0.72
CA ALA A 428 23.39 -33.26 1.18
C ALA A 428 24.77 -33.94 1.19
N ASN A 429 25.78 -33.24 0.68
CA ASN A 429 27.17 -33.67 0.74
C ASN A 429 28.05 -32.56 1.32
N ALA A 430 28.81 -32.88 2.36
CA ALA A 430 29.74 -31.92 2.99
C ALA A 430 31.15 -31.98 2.39
N ASN A 431 31.49 -33.06 1.68
CA ASN A 431 32.83 -33.25 1.14
C ASN A 431 33.01 -32.50 -0.19
N VAL A 432 33.93 -31.54 -0.22
CA VAL A 432 34.23 -30.71 -1.40
C VAL A 432 34.87 -31.52 -2.53
N GLY A 433 35.63 -32.57 -2.20
CA GLY A 433 36.48 -33.30 -3.12
C GLY A 433 35.92 -34.63 -3.62
N GLN A 434 34.84 -35.14 -3.01
CA GLN A 434 34.30 -36.45 -3.34
C GLN A 434 32.80 -36.53 -3.06
N VAL A 435 32.10 -37.28 -3.90
CA VAL A 435 30.75 -37.76 -3.64
C VAL A 435 30.64 -39.25 -3.98
N GLN A 436 29.93 -40.01 -3.15
CA GLN A 436 29.73 -41.44 -3.33
C GLN A 436 28.25 -41.79 -3.08
N THR A 437 27.70 -42.67 -3.91
CA THR A 437 26.34 -43.21 -3.72
C THR A 437 26.26 -44.65 -4.20
N THR A 438 25.28 -45.40 -3.69
CA THR A 438 25.00 -46.79 -4.11
C THR A 438 23.62 -46.86 -4.73
N VAL A 439 23.55 -47.34 -5.96
CA VAL A 439 22.30 -47.65 -6.67
C VAL A 439 21.97 -49.11 -6.41
N VAL A 440 20.94 -49.34 -5.60
CA VAL A 440 20.55 -50.69 -5.17
C VAL A 440 19.78 -51.42 -6.27
N GLY A 441 20.12 -52.69 -6.50
CA GLY A 441 19.40 -53.59 -7.39
C GLY A 441 19.52 -53.27 -8.89
N ARG A 442 20.51 -52.46 -9.30
CA ARG A 442 20.71 -52.07 -10.70
C ARG A 442 22.18 -52.02 -11.09
N LEU A 443 22.58 -52.91 -12.01
CA LEU A 443 23.87 -52.85 -12.70
C LEU A 443 23.83 -51.66 -13.67
N LEU A 444 24.76 -50.73 -13.51
CA LEU A 444 24.99 -49.67 -14.47
C LEU A 444 26.18 -50.03 -15.37
N PRO A 445 26.20 -49.56 -16.64
CA PRO A 445 27.38 -49.62 -17.49
C PRO A 445 28.60 -49.01 -16.79
N LEU A 446 29.82 -49.35 -17.21
CA LEU A 446 31.05 -48.80 -16.61
C LEU A 446 31.61 -47.60 -17.38
N ASP A 447 31.17 -47.43 -18.62
CA ASP A 447 31.65 -46.48 -19.62
C ASP A 447 30.68 -45.32 -19.91
N GLU A 448 29.61 -45.22 -19.12
CA GLU A 448 28.63 -44.14 -19.28
C GLU A 448 29.16 -42.81 -18.75
N ARG A 449 28.75 -41.72 -19.39
CA ARG A 449 29.12 -40.36 -18.96
C ARG A 449 28.34 -39.94 -17.72
N VAL A 450 29.00 -39.14 -16.89
CA VAL A 450 28.48 -38.64 -15.63
C VAL A 450 28.63 -37.13 -15.54
N SER A 451 27.60 -36.47 -15.02
CA SER A 451 27.70 -35.12 -14.46
C SER A 451 27.16 -35.09 -13.04
N VAL A 452 27.62 -34.13 -12.24
CA VAL A 452 27.13 -33.91 -10.88
C VAL A 452 26.38 -32.59 -10.85
N ILE A 453 25.16 -32.60 -10.33
CA ILE A 453 24.34 -31.42 -10.11
C ILE A 453 24.39 -31.08 -8.64
N VAL A 454 24.95 -29.92 -8.30
CA VAL A 454 25.07 -29.42 -6.92
C VAL A 454 24.21 -28.17 -6.79
N ASP A 455 23.15 -28.24 -5.97
CA ASP A 455 22.24 -27.12 -5.72
C ASP A 455 21.69 -26.45 -7.00
N GLY A 456 21.47 -27.27 -8.05
CA GLY A 456 20.96 -26.85 -9.35
C GLY A 456 22.02 -26.57 -10.43
N LEU A 457 23.32 -26.58 -10.08
CA LEU A 457 24.42 -26.34 -11.01
C LEU A 457 25.04 -27.66 -11.47
N GLU A 458 24.94 -27.94 -12.77
CA GLU A 458 25.51 -29.15 -13.40
C GLU A 458 26.98 -28.95 -13.77
N SER A 459 27.84 -29.89 -13.38
CA SER A 459 29.24 -29.96 -13.80
C SER A 459 29.39 -30.16 -15.30
N HIS A 460 30.63 -30.08 -15.80
CA HIS A 460 30.92 -30.66 -17.11
C HIS A 460 30.70 -32.19 -17.09
N PRO A 461 30.31 -32.79 -18.23
CA PRO A 461 30.23 -34.24 -18.34
C PRO A 461 31.61 -34.87 -18.33
N PHE A 462 31.72 -36.05 -17.72
CA PHE A 462 32.94 -36.81 -17.57
C PHE A 462 32.70 -38.31 -17.85
N PRO A 463 33.56 -39.03 -18.59
CA PRO A 463 34.75 -38.53 -19.29
C PRO A 463 34.39 -37.58 -20.44
N PRO A 464 35.36 -36.83 -21.00
CA PRO A 464 35.16 -36.02 -22.20
C PRO A 464 34.61 -36.87 -23.36
N HIS A 465 33.92 -36.23 -24.30
CA HIS A 465 33.36 -36.92 -25.47
C HIS A 465 33.58 -36.11 -26.74
N LEU A 466 34.15 -36.74 -27.76
CA LEU A 466 34.30 -36.19 -29.10
C LEU A 466 33.12 -36.58 -29.97
N GLU A 467 32.48 -35.58 -30.57
CA GLU A 467 31.38 -35.76 -31.52
C GLU A 467 31.90 -35.81 -32.95
N ARG A 468 32.72 -34.82 -33.35
CA ARG A 468 33.31 -34.74 -34.70
C ARG A 468 34.60 -33.92 -34.73
N ILE A 469 35.29 -33.97 -35.88
CA ILE A 469 36.55 -33.28 -36.17
C ILE A 469 36.40 -32.54 -37.49
N GLU A 470 36.78 -31.27 -37.53
CA GLU A 470 36.69 -30.39 -38.70
C GLU A 470 38.04 -29.70 -39.00
N PRO A 471 38.46 -29.57 -40.27
CA PRO A 471 37.94 -30.27 -41.45
C PRO A 471 38.09 -31.79 -41.30
N SER A 472 37.32 -32.60 -42.05
CA SER A 472 37.37 -34.07 -41.92
C SER A 472 38.67 -34.72 -42.44
N ARG A 473 39.51 -33.95 -43.13
CA ARG A 473 40.81 -34.38 -43.69
C ARG A 473 41.73 -33.18 -43.81
N VAL A 474 42.98 -33.31 -43.35
CA VAL A 474 44.01 -32.25 -43.42
C VAL A 474 45.42 -32.84 -43.67
N GLN A 475 46.40 -32.00 -43.99
CA GLN A 475 47.81 -32.39 -44.03
C GLN A 475 48.48 -32.17 -42.66
N VAL A 476 49.64 -32.81 -42.43
CA VAL A 476 50.43 -32.51 -41.23
C VAL A 476 50.88 -31.05 -41.24
N GLY A 477 50.85 -30.40 -40.08
CA GLY A 477 51.10 -28.97 -39.93
C GLY A 477 49.86 -28.07 -40.04
N ASP A 478 48.76 -28.57 -40.60
CA ASP A 478 47.48 -27.85 -40.62
C ASP A 478 46.82 -27.83 -39.24
N SER A 479 45.83 -26.95 -39.07
CA SER A 479 45.00 -26.88 -37.86
C SER A 479 43.74 -27.73 -37.98
N ILE A 480 43.32 -28.36 -36.88
CA ILE A 480 42.04 -29.07 -36.76
C ILE A 480 41.22 -28.55 -35.58
N THR A 481 39.90 -28.59 -35.68
CA THR A 481 38.96 -28.27 -34.63
C THR A 481 38.19 -29.52 -34.21
N LEU A 482 38.34 -29.89 -32.94
CA LEU A 482 37.64 -30.97 -32.28
C LEU A 482 36.36 -30.42 -31.67
N ILE A 483 35.23 -31.06 -31.94
CA ILE A 483 33.91 -30.64 -31.46
C ILE A 483 33.34 -31.74 -30.56
N GLY A 484 32.86 -31.36 -29.38
CA GLY A 484 32.30 -32.30 -28.42
C GLY A 484 31.93 -31.67 -27.08
N THR A 485 31.81 -32.51 -26.06
CA THR A 485 31.39 -32.12 -24.71
C THR A 485 32.44 -32.46 -23.68
N GLY A 486 32.60 -31.61 -22.66
CA GLY A 486 33.56 -31.84 -21.58
C GLY A 486 35.02 -31.64 -22.01
N LEU A 487 35.27 -30.88 -23.08
CA LEU A 487 36.63 -30.63 -23.61
C LEU A 487 37.39 -29.53 -22.86
N SER A 488 36.81 -28.95 -21.82
CA SER A 488 37.39 -27.86 -21.03
C SER A 488 38.16 -28.39 -19.82
N GLY A 489 39.35 -27.86 -19.57
CA GLY A 489 40.22 -28.33 -18.49
C GLY A 489 41.43 -27.43 -18.29
N GLN A 490 42.13 -27.64 -17.18
CA GLN A 490 43.40 -26.92 -16.93
C GLN A 490 44.57 -27.53 -17.70
N ASP A 491 44.50 -28.83 -17.98
CA ASP A 491 45.55 -29.58 -18.68
C ASP A 491 44.91 -30.46 -19.76
N VAL A 492 44.54 -29.83 -20.87
CA VAL A 492 43.95 -30.52 -22.01
C VAL A 492 45.04 -31.05 -22.92
N LEU A 493 44.95 -32.34 -23.22
CA LEU A 493 45.87 -33.06 -24.09
C LEU A 493 45.08 -33.78 -25.17
N VAL A 494 45.47 -33.57 -26.43
CA VAL A 494 44.92 -34.27 -27.58
C VAL A 494 45.89 -35.36 -27.97
N ARG A 495 45.42 -36.60 -28.02
CA ARG A 495 46.20 -37.75 -28.48
C ARG A 495 45.81 -38.09 -29.91
N LEU A 496 46.80 -38.06 -30.80
CA LEU A 496 46.73 -38.44 -32.21
C LEU A 496 47.53 -39.75 -32.36
N ASP A 497 46.83 -40.89 -32.33
CA ASP A 497 47.39 -42.22 -32.12
C ASP A 497 48.31 -42.32 -30.88
N ALA A 498 49.61 -42.41 -31.08
CA ALA A 498 50.62 -42.48 -30.02
C ALA A 498 51.28 -41.11 -29.73
N THR A 499 50.86 -40.05 -30.42
CA THR A 499 51.45 -38.71 -30.29
C THR A 499 50.57 -37.83 -29.44
N ASP A 500 51.12 -37.35 -28.32
CA ASP A 500 50.44 -36.43 -27.41
C ASP A 500 50.72 -34.97 -27.80
N VAL A 501 49.66 -34.19 -27.99
CA VAL A 501 49.67 -32.77 -28.31
C VAL A 501 49.08 -31.99 -27.13
N PRO A 502 49.91 -31.36 -26.28
CA PRO A 502 49.40 -30.56 -25.17
C PRO A 502 48.78 -29.26 -25.70
N VAL A 503 47.51 -29.03 -25.36
CA VAL A 503 46.80 -27.77 -25.60
C VAL A 503 46.92 -26.85 -24.38
N GLY A 504 47.02 -27.44 -23.18
CA GLY A 504 47.09 -26.70 -21.92
C GLY A 504 45.71 -26.28 -21.43
N ARG A 505 45.59 -25.06 -20.89
CA ARG A 505 44.32 -24.58 -20.32
C ARG A 505 43.34 -24.25 -21.44
N HIS A 506 42.18 -24.91 -21.44
CA HIS A 506 41.13 -24.67 -22.43
C HIS A 506 39.87 -24.11 -21.79
N ALA A 507 39.30 -23.08 -22.42
CA ALA A 507 38.08 -22.43 -21.94
C ALA A 507 36.88 -23.40 -21.96
N TYR A 508 35.80 -23.03 -21.25
CA TYR A 508 34.56 -23.78 -21.25
C TYR A 508 33.84 -23.63 -22.59
N ALA A 509 34.18 -24.52 -23.52
CA ALA A 509 33.71 -24.50 -24.89
C ALA A 509 33.43 -25.94 -25.39
N SER A 510 32.59 -26.04 -26.42
CA SER A 510 32.34 -27.28 -27.15
C SER A 510 33.32 -27.52 -28.30
N GLN A 511 34.25 -26.59 -28.52
CA GLN A 511 35.22 -26.65 -29.61
C GLN A 511 36.62 -26.50 -29.03
N LEU A 512 37.57 -27.26 -29.56
CA LEU A 512 38.97 -27.27 -29.17
C LEU A 512 39.83 -27.31 -30.43
N THR A 513 40.69 -26.33 -30.62
CA THR A 513 41.55 -26.25 -31.81
C THR A 513 42.94 -26.76 -31.49
N VAL A 514 43.45 -27.67 -32.34
CA VAL A 514 44.85 -28.02 -32.41
C VAL A 514 45.44 -27.21 -33.56
N GLU A 515 46.32 -26.25 -33.24
CA GLU A 515 46.85 -25.31 -34.23
C GLU A 515 47.74 -25.97 -35.29
N LYS A 516 48.49 -27.01 -34.90
CA LYS A 516 49.39 -27.73 -35.80
C LYS A 516 49.34 -29.22 -35.51
N VAL A 517 48.87 -29.99 -36.49
CA VAL A 517 49.01 -31.44 -36.46
C VAL A 517 50.50 -31.81 -36.55
N PRO A 518 51.05 -32.67 -35.66
CA PRO A 518 52.45 -33.04 -35.65
C PRO A 518 52.94 -33.59 -36.99
N THR A 519 54.09 -33.12 -37.45
CA THR A 519 54.73 -33.55 -38.72
C THR A 519 55.33 -34.95 -38.67
N THR A 520 55.37 -35.56 -37.48
CA THR A 520 55.87 -36.92 -37.25
C THR A 520 54.85 -38.01 -37.56
N LEU A 521 53.59 -37.65 -37.80
CA LEU A 521 52.51 -38.61 -38.08
C LEU A 521 52.55 -39.06 -39.55
N ALA A 522 52.33 -40.35 -39.78
CA ALA A 522 52.22 -40.90 -41.12
C ALA A 522 50.82 -40.59 -41.73
N PRO A 523 50.73 -40.37 -43.05
CA PRO A 523 49.44 -40.25 -43.73
C PRO A 523 48.58 -41.52 -43.58
N GLY A 524 47.26 -41.34 -43.55
CA GLY A 524 46.27 -42.41 -43.39
C GLY A 524 45.29 -42.15 -42.25
N GLN A 525 44.52 -43.18 -41.89
CA GLN A 525 43.52 -43.10 -40.84
C GLN A 525 44.17 -43.23 -39.45
N ILE A 526 44.01 -42.20 -38.62
CA ILE A 526 44.49 -42.15 -37.24
C ILE A 526 43.31 -42.09 -36.25
N GLN A 527 43.57 -42.40 -34.98
CA GLN A 527 42.60 -42.23 -33.89
C GLN A 527 42.89 -40.96 -33.09
N VAL A 528 41.84 -40.18 -32.83
CA VAL A 528 41.91 -38.95 -32.05
C VAL A 528 41.13 -39.12 -30.76
N SER A 529 41.74 -38.73 -29.64
CA SER A 529 41.09 -38.69 -28.33
C SER A 529 41.58 -37.50 -27.51
N VAL A 530 40.81 -37.08 -26.50
CA VAL A 530 41.13 -35.92 -25.65
C VAL A 530 41.10 -36.33 -24.19
N SER A 531 42.08 -35.87 -23.42
CA SER A 531 42.09 -35.92 -21.95
C SER A 531 42.10 -34.51 -21.38
N ILE A 532 41.42 -34.28 -20.26
CA ILE A 532 41.33 -32.98 -19.57
C ILE A 532 42.23 -32.84 -18.32
N ASN A 533 42.94 -33.92 -17.96
CA ASN A 533 43.91 -33.98 -16.85
C ASN A 533 45.28 -34.49 -17.34
N GLY A 534 45.67 -34.11 -18.55
CA GLY A 534 46.91 -34.56 -19.19
C GLY A 534 46.93 -36.06 -19.48
N ALA A 535 48.13 -36.63 -19.62
CA ALA A 535 48.31 -38.02 -20.03
C ALA A 535 47.80 -39.07 -18.99
N ALA A 536 47.56 -38.65 -17.75
CA ALA A 536 47.08 -39.50 -16.66
C ALA A 536 45.54 -39.51 -16.52
N GLY A 537 44.82 -38.64 -17.25
CA GLY A 537 43.36 -38.57 -17.23
C GLY A 537 42.69 -39.62 -18.13
N PRO A 538 41.40 -39.94 -17.90
CA PRO A 538 40.65 -40.77 -18.82
C PRO A 538 40.44 -40.01 -20.13
N PHE A 539 40.71 -40.72 -21.23
CA PHE A 539 40.51 -40.20 -22.57
C PHE A 539 39.04 -40.23 -22.96
N SER A 540 38.68 -39.35 -23.88
CA SER A 540 37.42 -39.44 -24.60
C SER A 540 37.33 -40.74 -25.39
N ASN A 541 36.16 -40.97 -26.00
CA ASN A 541 36.06 -41.94 -27.08
C ASN A 541 37.08 -41.62 -28.19
N ASN A 542 37.58 -42.68 -28.83
CA ASN A 542 38.39 -42.56 -30.04
C ASN A 542 37.51 -42.15 -31.21
N LYS A 543 37.98 -41.18 -32.01
CA LYS A 543 37.37 -40.79 -33.27
C LYS A 543 38.37 -41.00 -34.42
N PRO A 544 37.97 -41.72 -35.49
CA PRO A 544 38.82 -41.86 -36.66
C PRO A 544 38.95 -40.51 -37.38
N PHE A 545 40.14 -40.23 -37.88
CA PHE A 545 40.48 -39.01 -38.61
C PHE A 545 41.44 -39.32 -39.76
N GLU A 546 41.27 -38.67 -40.91
CA GLU A 546 42.07 -38.94 -42.10
C GLU A 546 43.19 -37.90 -42.28
N LEU A 547 44.45 -38.34 -42.24
CA LEU A 547 45.61 -37.53 -42.60
C LEU A 547 45.95 -37.70 -44.07
N ALA A 548 45.93 -36.60 -44.81
CA ALA A 548 46.34 -36.56 -46.21
C ALA A 548 47.86 -36.74 -46.34
N ALA A 549 48.28 -37.38 -47.44
CA ALA A 549 49.67 -37.27 -47.87
C ALA A 549 49.98 -35.81 -48.22
N GLY A 550 51.13 -35.34 -47.72
CA GLY A 550 51.69 -34.01 -47.95
C GLY A 550 51.95 -33.73 -49.41
#